data_AF-A0A7W8CI40-F1
#
_entry.id   AF-A0A7W8CI40-F1
#
_cell.length_a   1.000
_cell.length_b   1.000
_cell.length_c   1.000
_cell.angle_alpha   90.00
_cell.angle_beta   90.00
_cell.angle_gamma   90.00
#
_symmetry.space_group_name_H-M   'P 1'
#
loop_
_entity.id
_entity.type
_entity.pdbx_description
1 polymer ?
#
loop_
_entity_poly.entity_id
_entity_poly.type
_entity_poly.pdbx_seq_one_letter_code
_entity_poly.pdbx_strand_id
1 'polypeptide(L)'
;MEETEPWWVSDPTIAALRRKALEEIEQAQPRPPVPDGPDPVFVEIASGACGRELADARDDLDRARQRYAEAIRAGRVAGYSWAEIGCLLGVSKQSLHRRFGALG
;
A
#
# COMPACT_ATOMS: atom_id res chain seq x y z
N MET A 1 45.07 -34.21 -32.26
CA MET A 1 44.63 -34.42 -30.88
C MET A 1 43.18 -34.82 -30.98
N GLU A 2 42.87 -36.10 -30.80
CA GLU A 2 41.48 -36.55 -30.77
C GLU A 2 40.85 -36.03 -29.48
N GLU A 3 39.82 -35.20 -29.60
CA GLU A 3 39.01 -34.75 -28.47
C GLU A 3 38.22 -35.96 -27.99
N THR A 4 38.78 -36.72 -27.05
CA THR A 4 38.09 -37.85 -26.44
C THR A 4 36.88 -37.30 -25.69
N GLU A 5 35.67 -37.69 -26.11
CA GLU A 5 34.47 -37.26 -25.41
C GLU A 5 34.58 -37.59 -23.92
N PRO A 6 34.22 -36.64 -23.04
CA PRO A 6 34.32 -36.88 -21.62
C PRO A 6 33.45 -38.06 -21.17
N TRP A 7 33.97 -38.87 -20.24
CA TRP A 7 33.34 -40.13 -19.79
C TRP A 7 31.87 -39.97 -19.32
N TRP A 8 31.48 -38.79 -18.83
CA TRP A 8 30.12 -38.50 -18.37
C TRP A 8 29.10 -38.31 -19.50
N VAL A 9 29.54 -38.15 -20.75
CA VAL A 9 28.66 -38.00 -21.91
C VAL A 9 27.99 -39.34 -22.26
N SER A 10 28.70 -40.44 -22.05
CA SER A 10 28.21 -41.81 -22.30
C SER A 10 27.68 -42.50 -21.05
N ASP A 11 27.74 -41.86 -19.89
CA ASP A 11 27.21 -42.42 -18.64
C ASP A 11 25.68 -42.55 -18.72
N PRO A 12 25.12 -43.76 -18.54
CA PRO A 12 23.69 -44.01 -18.73
C PRO A 12 22.81 -43.27 -17.72
N THR A 13 23.32 -43.01 -16.52
CA THR A 13 22.61 -42.25 -15.48
C THR A 13 22.56 -40.78 -15.84
N ILE A 14 23.68 -40.22 -16.29
CA ILE A 14 23.74 -38.82 -16.74
C ILE A 14 22.87 -38.61 -17.98
N ALA A 15 22.89 -39.56 -18.93
CA ALA A 15 22.04 -39.51 -20.12
C ALA A 15 20.55 -39.55 -19.78
N ALA A 16 20.15 -40.38 -18.81
CA ALA A 16 18.77 -40.44 -18.33
C ALA A 16 18.32 -39.15 -17.64
N LEU A 17 19.18 -38.56 -16.79
CA LEU A 17 18.92 -37.29 -16.14
C LEU A 17 18.76 -36.15 -17.16
N ARG A 18 19.65 -36.08 -18.16
CA ARG A 18 19.55 -35.10 -19.24
C ARG A 18 18.24 -35.23 -20.00
N ARG A 19 17.83 -36.45 -20.35
CA ARG A 19 16.56 -36.71 -21.05
C ARG A 19 15.36 -36.23 -20.23
N LYS A 20 15.32 -36.60 -18.94
CA LYS A 20 14.26 -36.18 -18.03
C LYS A 20 14.22 -34.64 -17.88
N ALA A 21 15.38 -34.00 -17.72
CA ALA A 21 15.46 -32.55 -17.62
C ALA A 21 14.97 -31.85 -18.91
N LEU A 22 15.27 -32.40 -20.08
CA LEU A 22 14.78 -31.87 -21.36
C LEU A 22 13.26 -32.03 -21.49
N GLU A 23 12.71 -33.18 -21.08
CA GLU A 23 11.27 -33.41 -21.04
C GLU A 23 10.58 -32.45 -20.06
N GLU A 24 11.16 -32.22 -18.87
CA GLU A 24 10.67 -31.25 -17.90
C GLU A 24 10.70 -29.81 -18.44
N ILE A 25 11.74 -29.44 -19.19
CA ILE A 25 11.84 -28.12 -19.85
C ILE A 25 10.79 -27.98 -20.97
N GLU A 26 10.56 -29.03 -21.75
CA GLU A 26 9.54 -29.05 -22.81
C GLU A 26 8.11 -28.96 -22.25
N GLN A 27 7.87 -29.62 -21.11
CA GLN A 27 6.58 -29.56 -20.41
C GLN A 27 6.41 -28.29 -19.56
N ALA A 28 7.49 -27.54 -19.31
CA ALA A 28 7.43 -26.32 -18.52
C ALA A 28 6.63 -25.25 -19.27
N GLN A 29 5.60 -24.71 -18.62
CA GLN A 29 4.95 -23.51 -19.12
C GLN A 29 5.96 -22.35 -19.13
N PRO A 30 5.93 -21.49 -20.16
CA PRO A 30 6.78 -20.32 -20.20
C PRO A 30 6.52 -19.47 -18.97
N ARG A 31 7.60 -19.04 -18.30
CA ARG A 31 7.48 -18.06 -17.22
C ARG A 31 6.72 -16.85 -17.77
N PRO A 32 5.79 -16.26 -16.98
CA PRO A 32 5.20 -15.00 -17.35
C PRO A 32 6.31 -14.01 -17.73
N PRO A 33 6.12 -13.21 -18.79
CA PRO A 33 7.10 -12.18 -19.14
C PRO A 33 7.32 -11.29 -17.91
N VAL A 34 8.59 -10.96 -17.66
CA VAL A 34 8.90 -9.95 -16.65
C VAL A 34 8.16 -8.68 -17.08
N PRO A 35 7.39 -8.03 -16.18
CA PRO A 35 6.69 -6.80 -16.52
C PRO A 35 7.66 -5.79 -17.11
N ASP A 36 7.27 -5.12 -18.18
CA ASP A 36 8.04 -4.02 -18.72
C ASP A 36 7.99 -2.85 -17.73
N GLY A 37 9.17 -2.48 -17.21
CA GLY A 37 9.33 -1.34 -16.31
C GLY A 37 10.04 -1.66 -15.00
N PRO A 38 10.40 -0.62 -14.23
CA PRO A 38 11.00 -0.81 -12.91
C PRO A 38 9.96 -1.41 -11.95
N ASP A 39 10.44 -2.30 -11.09
CA ASP A 39 9.61 -2.90 -10.04
C ASP A 39 9.03 -1.78 -9.14
N PRO A 40 7.70 -1.72 -8.96
CA PRO A 40 7.04 -0.66 -8.20
C PRO A 40 7.49 -0.60 -6.73
N VAL A 41 7.90 -1.72 -6.15
CA VAL A 41 8.47 -1.76 -4.79
C VAL A 41 9.82 -1.06 -4.78
N PHE A 42 10.66 -1.30 -5.80
CA PHE A 42 11.93 -0.58 -5.93
C PHE A 42 11.72 0.91 -6.18
N VAL A 43 10.74 1.29 -6.99
CA VAL A 43 10.38 2.70 -7.22
C VAL A 43 9.96 3.36 -5.92
N GLU A 44 9.13 2.72 -5.10
CA GLU A 44 8.73 3.26 -3.80
C GLU A 44 9.90 3.34 -2.83
N ILE A 45 10.75 2.31 -2.73
CA ILE A 45 11.92 2.36 -1.84
C ILE A 45 12.88 3.49 -2.24
N ALA A 46 13.09 3.70 -3.55
CA ALA A 46 13.96 4.74 -4.05
C ALA A 46 13.36 6.14 -3.92
N SER A 47 12.05 6.28 -4.15
CA SER A 47 11.37 7.58 -4.14
C SER A 47 10.83 7.99 -2.77
N GLY A 48 10.39 7.04 -1.94
CA GLY A 48 9.68 7.24 -0.68
C GLY A 48 8.38 8.04 -0.82
N ALA A 49 7.77 8.04 -2.00
CA ALA A 49 6.64 8.90 -2.31
C ALA A 49 5.40 8.53 -1.50
N CYS A 50 4.99 7.25 -1.50
CA CYS A 50 3.84 6.80 -0.72
C CYS A 50 4.03 7.08 0.77
N GLY A 51 5.25 6.89 1.30
CA GLY A 51 5.56 7.18 2.69
C GLY A 51 5.33 8.65 3.08
N ARG A 52 5.76 9.60 2.25
CA ARG A 52 5.54 11.04 2.47
C ARG A 52 4.07 11.41 2.34
N GLU A 53 3.39 10.93 1.30
CA GLU A 53 1.96 11.19 1.11
C GLU A 53 1.12 10.70 2.30
N LEU A 54 1.48 9.55 2.90
CA LEU A 54 0.81 9.07 4.10
C LEU A 54 1.06 9.97 5.33
N ALA A 55 2.27 10.50 5.48
CA ALA A 55 2.58 11.45 6.56
C ALA A 55 1.82 12.76 6.36
N ASP A 56 1.79 13.29 5.14
CA ASP A 56 1.06 14.51 4.79
C ASP A 56 -0.45 14.33 5.02
N ALA A 57 -1.03 13.20 4.59
CA ALA A 57 -2.43 12.89 4.81
C ALA A 57 -2.79 12.79 6.30
N ARG A 58 -1.90 12.24 7.13
CA ARG A 58 -2.08 12.21 8.60
C ARG A 58 -2.08 13.62 9.17
N ASP A 59 -1.12 14.45 8.78
CA ASP A 59 -0.96 15.80 9.31
C ASP A 59 -2.14 16.71 8.87
N ASP A 60 -2.62 16.54 7.63
CA ASP A 60 -3.83 17.21 7.14
C ASP A 60 -5.09 16.75 7.88
N LEU A 61 -5.21 15.46 8.19
CA LEU A 61 -6.32 14.94 8.99
C LEU A 61 -6.33 15.56 10.39
N ASP A 62 -5.17 15.68 11.04
CA ASP A 62 -5.06 16.29 12.36
C ASP A 62 -5.34 17.80 12.32
N ARG A 63 -4.85 18.51 11.30
CA ARG A 63 -5.20 19.93 11.07
C ARG A 63 -6.71 20.11 10.87
N ALA A 64 -7.34 19.25 10.08
CA ALA A 64 -8.78 19.30 9.85
C ALA A 64 -9.58 19.05 11.13
N ARG A 65 -9.15 18.11 11.98
CA ARG A 65 -9.76 17.83 13.29
C ARG A 65 -9.64 19.02 14.25
N GLN A 66 -8.47 19.64 14.32
CA GLN A 66 -8.25 20.82 15.16
C GLN A 66 -9.14 21.98 14.71
N ARG A 67 -9.14 22.31 13.42
CA ARG A 67 -10.00 23.34 12.84
C ARG A 67 -11.48 23.09 13.11
N TYR A 68 -11.93 21.84 13.01
CA TYR A 68 -13.31 21.46 13.31
C TYR A 68 -13.68 21.72 14.77
N ALA A 69 -12.81 21.35 15.71
CA ALA A 69 -13.02 21.59 17.14
C ALA A 69 -13.01 23.09 17.47
N GLU A 70 -12.08 23.86 16.89
CA GLU A 70 -12.01 25.31 17.05
C GLU A 70 -13.24 26.02 16.50
N ALA A 71 -13.72 25.62 15.31
CA ALA A 71 -14.94 26.17 14.73
C ALA A 71 -16.17 25.93 15.63
N ILE A 72 -16.28 24.76 16.24
CA ILE A 72 -17.35 24.46 17.21
C ILE A 72 -17.23 25.39 18.43
N ARG A 73 -16.03 25.54 19.01
CA ARG A 73 -15.81 26.44 20.16
C ARG A 73 -16.13 27.89 19.81
N ALA A 74 -15.67 28.38 18.66
CA ALA A 74 -15.94 29.72 18.17
C ALA A 74 -17.46 29.94 17.98
N GLY A 75 -18.17 28.96 17.41
CA GLY A 75 -19.63 29.00 17.30
C GLY A 75 -20.31 29.08 18.67
N ARG A 76 -19.85 28.31 19.65
CA ARG A 76 -20.36 28.36 21.03
C ARG A 76 -20.12 29.72 21.68
N VAL A 77 -18.93 30.30 21.54
CA VAL A 77 -18.59 31.66 22.04
C VAL A 77 -19.44 32.73 21.35
N ALA A 78 -19.71 32.58 20.06
CA ALA A 78 -20.59 33.47 19.30
C ALA A 78 -22.09 33.29 19.62
N GLY A 79 -22.46 32.38 20.52
CA GLY A 79 -23.83 32.18 20.99
C GLY A 79 -24.65 31.16 20.22
N TYR A 80 -24.10 30.50 19.20
CA TYR A 80 -24.83 29.45 18.47
C TYR A 80 -25.15 28.27 19.38
N SER A 81 -26.40 27.80 19.34
CA SER A 81 -26.83 26.59 20.04
C SER A 81 -26.22 25.33 19.42
N TRP A 82 -26.15 24.25 20.20
CA TRP A 82 -25.71 22.95 19.69
C TRP A 82 -26.56 22.42 18.53
N ALA A 83 -27.84 22.81 18.45
CA ALA A 83 -28.73 22.41 17.35
C ALA A 83 -28.36 23.14 16.05
N GLU A 84 -28.10 24.45 16.12
CA GLU A 84 -27.69 25.26 14.96
C GLU A 84 -26.32 24.83 14.44
N ILE A 85 -25.34 24.63 15.34
CA ILE A 85 -24.02 24.10 14.96
C ILE A 85 -24.16 22.72 14.31
N GLY A 86 -25.01 21.85 14.86
CA GLY A 86 -25.29 20.53 14.27
C GLY A 86 -25.87 20.63 12.86
N CYS A 87 -26.85 21.51 12.67
CA CYS A 87 -27.47 21.76 11.37
C CYS A 87 -26.43 22.21 10.34
N LEU A 88 -25.60 23.20 10.68
CA LEU A 88 -24.55 23.73 9.81
C LEU A 88 -23.47 22.69 9.45
N LEU A 89 -23.16 21.79 10.38
CA LEU A 89 -22.14 20.75 10.20
C LEU A 89 -22.71 19.44 9.63
N GLY A 90 -24.03 19.35 9.40
CA GLY A 90 -24.68 18.13 8.92
C GLY A 90 -24.66 16.97 9.92
N VAL A 91 -24.61 17.25 11.23
CA VAL A 91 -24.54 16.24 12.29
C VAL A 91 -25.61 16.47 13.36
N SER A 92 -25.96 15.42 14.10
CA SER A 92 -26.94 15.55 15.18
C SER A 92 -26.38 16.33 16.39
N LYS A 93 -27.24 17.12 17.04
CA LYS A 93 -26.94 17.82 18.31
C LYS A 93 -26.35 16.87 19.36
N GLN A 94 -26.91 15.66 19.48
CA GLN A 94 -26.47 14.67 20.47
C GLN A 94 -25.03 14.20 20.20
N SER A 95 -24.65 14.05 18.92
CA SER A 95 -23.28 13.70 18.54
C SER A 95 -22.28 14.80 18.95
N LEU A 96 -22.64 16.07 18.73
CA LEU A 96 -21.83 17.20 19.17
C LEU A 96 -21.74 17.28 20.70
N HIS A 97 -22.87 17.17 21.40
CA HIS A 97 -22.88 17.25 22.86
C HIS A 97 -22.09 16.11 23.51
N ARG A 98 -22.14 14.89 22.96
CA ARG A 98 -21.32 13.78 23.46
C ARG A 98 -19.82 14.02 23.28
N ARG A 99 -19.41 14.63 22.16
CA ARG A 99 -17.99 14.85 21.82
C ARG A 99 -17.40 16.12 22.43
N PHE A 100 -18.22 17.16 22.57
CA PHE A 100 -17.79 18.53 22.88
C PHE A 100 -18.62 19.17 24.00
N GLY A 101 -19.57 18.46 24.62
CA GLY A 101 -20.44 19.01 25.68
C GLY A 101 -19.69 19.44 26.94
N ALA A 102 -18.48 18.91 27.18
CA ALA A 102 -17.60 19.37 28.26
C ALA A 102 -16.83 20.66 27.93
N LEU A 103 -16.94 21.18 26.69
CA LEU A 103 -16.30 22.43 26.25
C LEU A 103 -17.25 23.64 26.37
N GLY A 104 -18.46 23.43 26.90
CA GLY A 104 -19.50 24.45 27.08
C GLY A 104 -19.52 25.04 28.47
#